data_AF-A0A6A6MLP7-F1
#
_entry.id   AF-A0A6A6MLP7-F1
#
_cell.length_a   1.000
_cell.length_b   1.000
_cell.length_c   1.000
_cell.angle_alpha   90.00
_cell.angle_beta   90.00
_cell.angle_gamma   90.00
#
_symmetry.space_group_name_H-M   'P 1'
#
loop_
_entity.id
_entity.type
_entity.pdbx_description
1 polymer ?
#
loop_
_entity_poly.entity_id
_entity_poly.type
_entity_poly.pdbx_seq_one_letter_code
_entity_poly.pdbx_strand_id
1 'polypeptide(L)'
;MEYFVSLRSVQRTGSHKRPGVQLGHRNQASRIRPGSRAQELGAYKYVSELWRKKQSDVMRFLQRVRCWEYRQHPSIVRVTHPTRPDKVAAWATRPSSEFFQGYVIYRVRVRRGGRKRPVPKGIVYGKPTNQGVTQLKFQRSKRSVAEERAGRIGRS
;
A
#
# COMPACT_ATOMS: atom_id res chain seq x y z
N MET A 1 -7.39 11.23 3.86
CA MET A 1 -6.35 10.32 4.36
C MET A 1 -6.23 9.17 3.38
N GLU A 2 -5.02 8.76 3.03
CA GLU A 2 -4.81 7.58 2.18
C GLU A 2 -4.54 6.39 3.10
N TYR A 3 -5.47 5.45 3.16
CA TYR A 3 -5.32 4.22 3.92
C TYR A 3 -4.64 3.21 3.01
N PHE A 4 -3.32 3.08 3.19
CA PHE A 4 -2.57 2.03 2.56
C PHE A 4 -2.58 0.80 3.48
N VAL A 5 -3.20 -0.27 2.98
CA VAL A 5 -3.05 -1.61 3.51
C VAL A 5 -1.68 -2.08 3.05
N SER A 6 -0.69 -2.01 3.95
CA SER A 6 0.60 -2.65 3.74
C SER A 6 0.46 -4.08 4.23
N LEU A 7 0.42 -5.02 3.28
CA LEU A 7 0.55 -6.44 3.54
C LEU A 7 2.04 -6.74 3.65
N ARG A 8 2.47 -7.23 4.82
CA ARG A 8 3.81 -7.77 4.97
C ARG A 8 3.71 -9.23 5.33
N SER A 9 4.35 -10.06 4.51
CA SER A 9 4.70 -11.43 4.88
C SER A 9 5.77 -11.34 5.98
N VAL A 10 5.52 -11.96 7.13
CA VAL A 10 6.56 -12.22 8.13
C VAL A 10 7.24 -13.52 7.71
N GLN A 11 8.28 -13.42 6.88
CA GLN A 11 9.18 -14.55 6.66
C GLN A 11 10.10 -14.64 7.87
N ARG A 12 9.88 -15.65 8.72
CA ARG A 12 10.87 -16.07 9.71
C ARG A 12 12.16 -16.39 8.95
N THR A 13 13.26 -15.75 9.34
CA THR A 13 14.58 -16.00 8.78
C THR A 13 15.04 -17.40 9.17
N GLY A 14 14.84 -18.35 8.27
CA GLY A 14 15.50 -19.66 8.27
C GLY A 14 16.45 -19.70 7.08
N SER A 15 17.74 -19.80 7.36
CA SER A 15 18.83 -19.95 6.39
C SER A 15 18.55 -21.06 5.38
N HIS A 16 18.68 -20.81 4.07
CA HIS A 16 19.02 -21.82 3.07
C HIS A 16 19.69 -21.16 1.84
N LYS A 17 20.65 -21.91 1.26
CA LYS A 17 21.75 -21.52 0.35
C LYS A 17 21.33 -20.79 -0.94
N ARG A 18 22.24 -19.94 -1.46
CA ARG A 18 22.16 -19.34 -2.81
C ARG A 18 22.45 -20.39 -3.89
N PRO A 19 21.67 -20.48 -4.98
CA PRO A 19 22.14 -21.06 -6.22
C PRO A 19 22.31 -20.03 -7.34
N GLY A 20 23.42 -20.22 -8.05
CA GLY A 20 23.79 -19.83 -9.42
C GLY A 20 22.92 -18.89 -10.24
N VAL A 21 23.57 -17.88 -10.79
CA VAL A 21 23.14 -17.11 -11.96
C VAL A 21 23.12 -18.03 -13.19
N GLN A 22 21.96 -18.19 -13.82
CA GLN A 22 21.85 -18.67 -15.20
C GLN A 22 20.99 -17.68 -15.99
N LEU A 23 21.63 -17.02 -16.96
CA LEU A 23 21.00 -16.24 -18.01
C LEU A 23 20.33 -17.21 -18.99
N GLY A 24 18.99 -17.15 -19.08
CA GLY A 24 18.20 -18.00 -19.96
C GLY A 24 17.00 -17.26 -20.53
N HIS A 25 17.06 -17.00 -21.84
CA HIS A 25 15.99 -16.80 -22.82
C HIS A 25 14.69 -16.12 -22.36
N ARG A 26 14.53 -14.87 -22.84
CA ARG A 26 13.25 -14.13 -22.89
C ARG A 26 12.23 -14.93 -23.72
N ASN A 27 11.51 -15.82 -23.06
CA ASN A 27 10.31 -16.42 -23.63
C ASN A 27 9.15 -15.44 -23.49
N GLN A 28 8.47 -15.29 -24.62
CA GLN A 28 7.39 -14.35 -24.88
C GLN A 28 6.22 -14.64 -23.95
N ALA A 29 6.18 -13.98 -22.79
CA ALA A 29 4.98 -13.92 -21.98
C ALA A 29 3.93 -13.14 -22.77
N SER A 30 3.01 -13.90 -23.35
CA SER A 30 1.79 -13.44 -23.98
C SER A 30 1.24 -12.18 -23.29
N ARG A 31 1.03 -11.12 -24.09
CA ARG A 31 0.23 -9.96 -23.72
C ARG A 31 -1.06 -10.46 -23.08
N ILE A 32 -1.15 -10.38 -21.75
CA ILE A 32 -2.38 -10.63 -21.02
C ILE A 32 -3.34 -9.52 -21.45
N ARG A 33 -4.23 -9.84 -22.39
CA ARG A 33 -5.36 -8.97 -22.74
C ARG A 33 -6.16 -8.73 -21.45
N PRO A 34 -6.47 -7.48 -21.08
CA PRO A 34 -7.26 -7.19 -19.89
C PRO A 34 -8.73 -7.48 -20.21
N GLY A 35 -9.11 -8.76 -20.30
CA GLY A 35 -10.47 -9.15 -20.70
C GLY A 35 -11.00 -10.44 -20.09
N SER A 36 -10.15 -11.39 -19.70
CA SER A 36 -10.56 -12.77 -19.40
C SER A 36 -10.25 -13.26 -17.97
N ARG A 37 -10.27 -12.36 -16.97
CA ARG A 37 -10.26 -12.73 -15.53
C ARG A 37 -11.49 -12.24 -14.76
N ALA A 38 -12.47 -11.67 -15.48
CA ALA A 38 -13.62 -11.01 -14.89
C ALA A 38 -14.81 -11.94 -14.58
N GLN A 39 -14.75 -13.21 -14.97
CA GLN A 39 -15.81 -14.20 -14.73
C GLN A 39 -15.51 -15.14 -13.54
N GLU A 40 -14.26 -15.25 -13.11
CA GLU A 40 -13.81 -16.20 -12.06
C GLU A 40 -13.92 -15.64 -10.63
N LEU A 41 -14.06 -14.32 -10.49
CA LEU A 41 -14.26 -13.64 -9.20
C LEU A 41 -15.76 -13.33 -9.04
N GLY A 42 -16.51 -14.18 -8.34
CA GLY A 42 -17.96 -14.02 -8.11
C GLY A 42 -18.34 -12.73 -7.38
N ALA A 43 -18.69 -12.83 -6.09
CA ALA A 43 -19.12 -11.66 -5.28
C ALA A 43 -18.08 -10.51 -5.25
N TYR A 44 -16.78 -10.84 -5.38
CA TYR A 44 -15.71 -9.84 -5.36
C TYR A 44 -15.70 -8.91 -6.58
N LYS A 45 -16.31 -9.29 -7.71
CA LYS A 45 -16.49 -8.40 -8.85
C LYS A 45 -17.37 -7.21 -8.50
N TYR A 46 -18.52 -7.45 -7.88
CA TYR A 46 -19.44 -6.38 -7.46
C TYR A 46 -18.82 -5.47 -6.41
N VAL A 47 -18.08 -6.05 -5.45
CA VAL A 47 -17.32 -5.27 -4.46
C VAL A 47 -16.28 -4.40 -5.17
N SER A 48 -15.54 -4.96 -6.14
CA SER A 48 -14.56 -4.22 -6.92
C SER A 48 -15.18 -3.06 -7.70
N GLU A 49 -16.34 -3.27 -8.31
CA GLU A 49 -17.10 -2.25 -9.04
C GLU A 49 -17.60 -1.13 -8.11
N LEU A 50 -18.10 -1.47 -6.92
CA LEU A 50 -18.47 -0.50 -5.89
C LEU A 50 -17.28 0.39 -5.51
N TRP A 51 -16.08 -0.19 -5.35
CA TRP A 51 -14.86 0.55 -5.06
C TRP A 51 -14.30 1.36 -6.23
N ARG A 52 -14.73 1.12 -7.47
CA ARG A 52 -14.42 1.98 -8.62
C ARG A 52 -15.28 3.25 -8.57
N LYS A 53 -16.55 3.13 -8.17
CA LYS A 53 -17.50 4.25 -8.02
C LYS A 53 -17.42 4.90 -6.62
N LYS A 54 -16.26 5.43 -6.24
CA LYS A 54 -16.03 6.01 -4.89
C LYS A 54 -16.85 7.27 -4.57
N GLN A 55 -17.37 7.93 -5.59
CA GLN A 55 -18.13 9.17 -5.48
C GLN A 55 -19.63 8.95 -5.20
N SER A 56 -20.14 7.72 -5.31
CA SER A 56 -21.53 7.42 -4.94
C SER A 56 -21.81 7.71 -3.47
N ASP A 57 -23.06 8.01 -3.12
CA ASP A 57 -23.45 8.41 -1.77
C ASP A 57 -23.18 7.31 -0.74
N VAL A 58 -23.45 6.06 -1.10
CA VAL A 58 -23.13 4.88 -0.28
C VAL A 58 -21.63 4.84 0.05
N MET A 59 -20.76 5.02 -0.95
CA MET A 59 -19.32 4.95 -0.70
C MET A 59 -18.78 6.17 0.03
N ARG A 60 -19.33 7.36 -0.23
CA ARG A 60 -18.96 8.58 0.51
C ARG A 60 -19.33 8.47 1.98
N PHE A 61 -20.51 7.94 2.29
CA PHE A 61 -20.96 7.67 3.65
C PHE A 61 -20.01 6.71 4.37
N LEU A 62 -19.75 5.53 3.78
CA LEU A 62 -18.84 4.53 4.36
C LEU A 62 -17.42 5.07 4.57
N GLN A 63 -16.91 5.86 3.61
CA GLN A 63 -15.58 6.46 3.74
C GLN A 63 -15.54 7.54 4.83
N ARG A 64 -16.62 8.30 5.04
CA ARG A 64 -16.70 9.32 6.09
C ARG A 64 -16.64 8.69 7.48
N VAL A 65 -17.47 7.67 7.72
CA VAL A 65 -17.49 6.93 8.99
C VAL A 65 -16.13 6.30 9.27
N ARG A 66 -15.54 5.61 8.28
CA ARG A 66 -14.19 5.03 8.42
C ARG A 66 -13.12 6.07 8.65
N CYS A 67 -13.14 7.20 7.94
CA CYS A 67 -12.17 8.27 8.17
C CYS A 67 -12.25 8.85 9.58
N TRP A 68 -13.43 8.87 10.19
CA TRP A 68 -13.62 9.27 11.58
C TRP A 68 -13.01 8.25 12.55
N GLU A 69 -13.36 6.97 12.42
CA GLU A 69 -12.79 5.86 13.22
C GLU A 69 -11.25 5.89 13.16
N TYR A 70 -10.70 6.00 11.95
CA TYR A 70 -9.27 5.97 11.72
C TYR A 70 -8.51 7.21 12.21
N ARG A 71 -9.22 8.29 12.60
CA ARG A 71 -8.59 9.46 13.24
C ARG A 71 -8.35 9.24 14.72
N GLN A 72 -9.21 8.46 15.37
CA GLN A 72 -9.12 8.16 16.81
C GLN A 72 -8.01 7.16 17.12
N HIS A 73 -7.71 6.27 16.16
CA HIS A 73 -6.66 5.29 16.30
C HIS A 73 -5.23 5.86 16.12
N PRO A 74 -4.20 5.18 16.68
CA PRO A 74 -2.81 5.58 16.52
C PRO A 74 -2.33 5.46 15.07
N SER A 75 -1.14 6.01 14.80
CA SER A 75 -0.62 6.12 13.43
C SER A 75 -0.40 4.78 12.72
N ILE A 76 -0.15 3.70 13.47
CA ILE A 76 0.01 2.34 12.96
C ILE A 76 -0.80 1.39 13.84
N VAL A 77 -1.67 0.60 13.22
CA VAL A 77 -2.59 -0.33 13.90
C VAL A 77 -2.59 -1.67 13.18
N ARG A 78 -2.49 -2.76 13.94
CA ARG A 78 -2.75 -4.10 13.42
C ARG A 78 -4.26 -4.32 13.31
N VAL A 79 -4.71 -4.81 12.17
CA VAL A 79 -6.14 -5.09 11.92
C VAL A 79 -6.35 -6.58 11.77
N THR A 80 -7.45 -7.06 12.32
CA THR A 80 -7.87 -8.46 12.23
C THR A 80 -8.34 -8.82 10.82
N HIS A 81 -9.14 -7.96 10.19
CA HIS A 81 -9.74 -8.22 8.88
C HIS A 81 -9.44 -7.08 7.87
N PRO A 82 -9.17 -7.39 6.59
CA PRO A 82 -8.92 -6.37 5.59
C PRO A 82 -10.19 -5.59 5.28
N THR A 83 -10.09 -4.25 5.22
CA THR A 83 -11.20 -3.39 4.80
C THR A 83 -11.63 -3.64 3.34
N ARG A 84 -10.75 -4.22 2.52
CA ARG A 84 -10.97 -4.47 1.11
C ARG A 84 -10.50 -5.88 0.72
N PRO A 85 -11.32 -6.92 0.91
CA PRO A 85 -10.93 -8.31 0.67
C PRO A 85 -10.68 -8.60 -0.82
N ASP A 86 -11.45 -7.99 -1.73
CA ASP A 86 -11.30 -8.13 -3.19
C ASP A 86 -9.91 -7.71 -3.69
N LYS A 87 -9.35 -6.64 -3.11
CA LYS A 87 -8.01 -6.15 -3.49
C LYS A 87 -6.90 -7.00 -2.91
N VAL A 88 -7.11 -7.57 -1.73
CA VAL A 88 -6.17 -8.53 -1.12
C VAL A 88 -6.13 -9.80 -1.95
N ALA A 89 -7.29 -10.33 -2.34
CA ALA A 89 -7.41 -11.49 -3.23
C ALA A 89 -6.84 -11.23 -4.64
N ALA A 90 -6.81 -9.97 -5.11
CA ALA A 90 -6.15 -9.63 -6.38
C ALA A 90 -4.61 -9.51 -6.25
N TRP A 91 -4.09 -9.19 -5.07
CA TRP A 91 -2.65 -9.08 -4.82
C TRP A 91 -2.02 -10.43 -4.46
N ALA A 92 -2.76 -11.26 -3.74
CA ALA A 92 -2.39 -12.62 -3.44
C ALA A 92 -2.83 -13.50 -4.61
N THR A 93 -1.93 -14.27 -5.21
CA THR A 93 -2.26 -15.22 -6.28
C THR A 93 -3.15 -16.40 -5.79
N ARG A 94 -3.78 -16.30 -4.60
CA ARG A 94 -4.52 -17.38 -3.91
C ARG A 94 -5.85 -16.88 -3.29
N PRO A 95 -6.87 -17.76 -3.19
CA PRO A 95 -8.19 -17.43 -2.67
C PRO A 95 -8.21 -17.06 -1.18
N SER A 96 -9.26 -16.34 -0.78
CA SER A 96 -9.38 -15.55 0.45
C SER A 96 -9.37 -16.33 1.78
N SER A 97 -9.60 -17.64 1.78
CA SER A 97 -9.74 -18.45 3.01
C SER A 97 -8.39 -18.90 3.58
N GLU A 98 -7.41 -19.19 2.73
CA GLU A 98 -6.08 -19.68 3.14
C GLU A 98 -5.08 -18.56 3.44
N PHE A 99 -5.41 -17.32 3.07
CA PHE A 99 -4.49 -16.19 3.13
C PHE A 99 -4.24 -15.66 4.56
N PHE A 100 -5.09 -15.95 5.54
CA PHE A 100 -4.95 -15.37 6.87
C PHE A 100 -4.01 -16.15 7.80
N GLN A 101 -3.59 -17.35 7.39
CA GLN A 101 -2.58 -18.11 8.12
C GLN A 101 -1.19 -17.57 7.74
N GLY A 102 -0.55 -16.84 8.67
CA GLY A 102 0.81 -16.33 8.50
C GLY A 102 0.96 -14.93 7.91
N TYR A 103 -0.15 -14.22 7.65
CA TYR A 103 -0.12 -12.81 7.18
C TYR A 103 -0.67 -11.86 8.24
N VAL A 104 -0.03 -10.68 8.37
CA VAL A 104 -0.49 -9.61 9.24
C VAL A 104 -0.80 -8.36 8.43
N ILE A 105 -1.97 -7.77 8.69
CA ILE A 105 -2.43 -6.56 8.02
C ILE A 105 -2.24 -5.35 8.94
N TYR A 106 -1.59 -4.32 8.41
CA TYR A 106 -1.43 -3.04 9.10
C TYR A 106 -2.19 -1.93 8.39
N ARG A 107 -2.86 -1.10 9.18
CA ARG A 107 -3.33 0.24 8.79
C ARG A 107 -2.25 1.24 9.16
N VAL A 108 -1.84 2.07 8.20
CA VAL A 108 -0.82 3.10 8.40
C VAL A 108 -1.33 4.46 7.96
N ARG A 109 -1.15 5.47 8.82
CA ARG A 109 -1.46 6.88 8.53
C ARG A 109 -0.21 7.60 8.02
N VAL A 110 -0.33 8.23 6.85
CA VAL A 110 0.69 9.13 6.29
C VAL A 110 0.09 10.53 6.10
N ARG A 111 0.86 11.57 6.47
CA ARG A 111 0.44 12.97 6.29
C ARG A 111 0.33 13.30 4.80
N ARG A 112 -0.73 14.03 4.43
CA ARG A 112 -0.88 14.60 3.08
C ARG A 112 0.03 15.81 2.92
N GLY A 113 0.16 16.29 1.68
CA GLY A 113 1.09 17.38 1.32
C GLY A 113 2.41 16.92 0.70
N GLY A 114 3.27 17.91 0.44
CA GLY A 114 4.66 17.74 0.02
C GLY A 114 5.61 17.60 1.21
N ARG A 115 6.92 17.69 0.95
CA ARG A 115 7.96 17.60 1.99
C ARG A 115 8.68 18.92 2.09
N LYS A 116 8.56 19.59 3.24
CA LYS A 116 9.39 20.75 3.57
C LYS A 116 10.84 20.30 3.79
N ARG A 117 11.82 21.07 3.33
CA ARG A 117 13.23 20.85 3.71
C ARG A 117 13.42 21.13 5.20
N PRO A 118 14.08 20.23 5.96
CA PRO A 118 14.37 20.48 7.37
C PRO A 118 15.52 21.49 7.48
N VAL A 119 15.21 22.78 7.48
CA VAL A 119 16.17 23.87 7.66
C VAL A 119 15.72 24.78 8.80
N PRO A 120 16.62 25.21 9.69
CA PRO A 120 16.29 26.16 10.75
C PRO A 120 15.89 27.49 10.12
N LYS A 121 14.77 28.08 10.59
CA LYS A 121 14.22 29.37 10.13
C LYS A 121 13.94 29.49 8.61
N GLY A 122 14.03 28.40 7.84
CA GLY A 122 13.87 28.46 6.38
C GLY A 122 15.09 28.99 5.63
N ILE A 123 16.22 29.19 6.31
CA ILE A 123 17.43 29.78 5.72
C ILE A 123 18.26 28.65 5.10
N VAL A 124 18.61 28.82 3.82
CA VAL A 124 19.51 27.92 3.09
C VAL A 124 20.67 28.75 2.57
N TYR A 125 21.87 28.42 3.00
CA TYR A 125 23.09 29.05 2.50
C TYR A 125 23.49 28.46 1.13
N GLY A 126 24.14 29.28 0.30
CA GLY A 126 24.66 28.89 -1.01
C GLY A 126 23.84 29.42 -2.19
N LYS A 127 23.95 28.74 -3.33
CA LYS A 127 23.42 29.21 -4.62
C LYS A 127 21.90 29.38 -4.60
N PRO A 128 21.34 30.40 -5.29
CA PRO A 128 19.89 30.66 -5.36
C PRO A 128 19.05 29.45 -5.79
N THR A 129 19.59 28.60 -6.67
CA THR A 129 18.94 27.36 -7.14
C THR A 129 18.59 26.39 -6.00
N ASN A 130 19.35 26.39 -4.90
CA ASN A 130 19.13 25.50 -3.78
C ASN A 130 18.27 26.11 -2.68
N GLN A 131 17.80 27.36 -2.80
CA GLN A 131 17.08 28.05 -1.72
C GLN A 131 15.61 27.61 -1.56
N GLY A 132 15.08 26.73 -2.42
CA GLY A 132 13.71 26.22 -2.31
C GLY A 132 13.47 25.40 -1.03
N VAL A 133 12.44 25.77 -0.24
CA VAL A 133 12.10 25.11 1.04
C VAL A 133 10.73 24.43 1.03
N THR A 134 9.68 25.09 0.51
CA THR A 134 8.28 24.64 0.70
C THR A 134 7.72 23.78 -0.44
N GLN A 135 8.03 24.10 -1.69
CA GLN A 135 7.43 23.46 -2.87
C GLN A 135 8.14 22.16 -3.30
N LEU A 136 8.97 21.58 -2.43
CA LEU A 136 9.70 20.36 -2.72
C LEU A 136 8.77 19.13 -2.67
N LYS A 137 8.83 18.33 -3.74
CA LYS A 137 8.14 17.04 -3.83
C LYS A 137 9.08 15.94 -3.35
N PHE A 138 8.53 14.97 -2.63
CA PHE A 138 9.30 13.79 -2.24
C PHE A 138 9.41 12.84 -3.43
N GLN A 139 10.61 12.28 -3.65
CA GLN A 139 10.86 11.39 -4.79
C GLN A 139 10.05 10.09 -4.72
N ARG A 140 9.75 9.60 -3.51
CA ARG A 140 9.00 8.35 -3.31
C ARG A 140 7.51 8.61 -3.10
N SER A 141 6.70 7.63 -3.47
CA SER A 141 5.25 7.69 -3.25
C SER A 141 4.89 7.56 -1.76
N LYS A 142 3.74 8.12 -1.36
CA LYS A 142 3.21 7.97 0.01
C LYS A 142 2.95 6.52 0.39
N ARG A 143 2.64 5.66 -0.60
CA ARG A 143 2.55 4.20 -0.45
C ARG A 143 3.86 3.61 0.05
N SER A 144 4.96 3.91 -0.63
CA SER A 144 6.30 3.41 -0.25
C SER A 144 6.69 3.87 1.16
N VAL A 145 6.38 5.12 1.52
CA VAL A 145 6.60 5.64 2.88
C VAL A 145 5.76 4.89 3.92
N ALA A 146 4.52 4.52 3.59
CA ALA A 146 3.66 3.74 4.48
C ALA A 146 4.21 2.31 4.69
N GLU A 147 4.67 1.67 3.63
CA GLU A 147 5.27 0.33 3.66
C GLU A 147 6.56 0.32 4.49
N GLU A 148 7.41 1.35 4.36
CA GLU A 148 8.62 1.50 5.18
C GLU A 148 8.28 1.67 6.66
N ARG A 149 7.24 2.47 7.00
CA ARG A 149 6.76 2.64 8.37
C ARG A 149 6.26 1.33 8.98
N ALA A 150 5.47 0.55 8.24
CA ALA A 150 5.05 -0.78 8.68
C ALA A 150 6.25 -1.73 8.83
N GLY A 151 7.21 -1.66 7.91
CA GLY A 151 8.38 -2.52 7.89
C GLY A 151 9.39 -2.27 9.01
N ARG A 152 9.38 -1.08 9.63
CA ARG A 152 10.18 -0.78 10.82
C ARG A 152 9.62 -1.47 12.08
N ILE A 153 8.29 -1.60 12.19
CA ILE A 153 7.64 -2.27 13.32
C ILE A 153 7.73 -3.78 13.19
N GLY A 154 7.53 -4.34 11.99
CA GLY A 154 7.63 -5.80 11.80
C GLY A 154 9.06 -6.35 11.75
N ARG A 155 10.07 -5.63 12.25
CA ARG A 155 11.48 -6.05 12.35
C ARG A 155 12.01 -6.07 13.79
N SER A 156 11.20 -5.65 14.77
CA SER A 156 11.47 -5.81 16.21
C SER A 156 10.94 -7.13 16.72
#